data_AF-A0A848D4S9-F1
#
_entry.id   AF-A0A848D4S9-F1
#
_cell.length_a   1.000
_cell.length_b   1.000
_cell.length_c   1.000
_cell.angle_alpha   90.00
_cell.angle_beta   90.00
_cell.angle_gamma   90.00
#
_symmetry.space_group_name_H-M   'P 1'
#
loop_
_entity.id
_entity.type
_entity.pdbx_description
1 polymer ?
#
loop_
_entity_poly.entity_id
_entity_poly.type
_entity_poly.pdbx_seq_one_letter_code
_entity_poly.pdbx_strand_id
1 'polypeptide(L)'
;MASGGLDSTVLAYWLREKGKNVLPLFINYGQHCTKTERETLERLLPTEYVESIRTVNISDIYINSKSRMIVEPNLWEDDVSADDLYLPYRNLLFLSVAAAVAQSEGITEVYSAFINSNHAKEIDCGVSIVSWTLLS
;
A
#
# COMPACT_ATOMS: atom_id res chain seq x y z
N MET A 1 4.83 0.00 3.87
CA MET A 1 3.45 0.18 3.36
C MET A 1 2.76 -1.16 3.38
N ALA A 2 1.58 -1.20 4.01
CA ALA A 2 0.83 -2.44 4.11
C ALA A 2 -0.53 -2.27 3.46
N SER A 3 -0.71 -2.94 2.31
CA SER A 3 -1.96 -2.95 1.54
C SER A 3 -2.91 -4.08 1.97
N GLY A 4 -2.53 -4.89 2.97
CA GLY A 4 -3.32 -6.04 3.42
C GLY A 4 -3.14 -7.29 2.54
N GLY A 5 -2.26 -7.25 1.54
CA GLY A 5 -1.86 -8.43 0.77
C GLY A 5 -0.80 -9.28 1.48
N LEU A 6 -0.69 -10.56 1.09
CA LEU A 6 0.23 -11.58 1.64
C LEU A 6 1.67 -11.05 1.80
N ASP A 7 2.14 -10.27 0.83
CA ASP A 7 3.54 -9.82 0.75
C ASP A 7 3.86 -8.72 1.76
N SER A 8 2.90 -7.85 2.04
CA SER A 8 3.05 -6.81 3.06
C SER A 8 3.08 -7.37 4.48
N THR A 9 2.38 -8.48 4.69
CA THR A 9 2.41 -9.23 5.95
C THR A 9 3.75 -9.93 6.14
N VAL A 10 4.24 -10.64 5.11
CA VAL A 10 5.56 -11.30 5.17
C VAL A 10 6.67 -10.30 5.47
N LEU A 11 6.64 -9.12 4.85
CA LEU A 11 7.58 -8.04 5.13
C LEU A 11 7.53 -7.57 6.59
N ALA A 12 6.33 -7.45 7.18
CA ALA A 12 6.18 -7.04 8.58
C ALA A 12 6.80 -8.07 9.55
N TYR A 13 6.56 -9.37 9.33
CA TYR A 13 7.19 -10.42 10.13
C TYR A 13 8.72 -10.48 9.95
N TRP A 14 9.21 -10.28 8.72
CA TRP A 14 10.65 -10.26 8.45
C TRP A 14 11.35 -9.07 9.13
N LEU A 15 10.73 -7.88 9.13
CA LEU A 15 11.27 -6.71 9.83
C LEU A 15 11.25 -6.91 11.35
N ARG A 16 10.21 -7.55 11.87
CA ARG A 16 10.11 -7.95 13.27
C ARG A 16 11.24 -8.90 13.68
N GLU A 17 11.50 -9.96 12.90
CA GLU A 17 12.61 -10.89 13.16
C GLU A 17 13.98 -10.19 13.16
N LYS A 18 14.11 -9.10 12.39
CA LYS A 18 15.30 -8.24 12.39
C LYS A 18 15.36 -7.23 13.54
N GLY A 19 14.40 -7.27 14.47
CA GLY A 19 14.33 -6.35 15.60
C GLY A 19 14.05 -4.90 15.19
N LYS A 20 13.50 -4.66 14.00
CA LYS A 20 13.15 -3.31 13.55
C LYS A 20 11.83 -2.88 14.21
N ASN A 21 11.80 -1.67 14.75
CA ASN A 21 10.56 -1.02 15.13
C ASN A 21 9.94 -0.38 13.88
N VAL A 22 8.72 -0.79 13.53
CA VAL A 22 8.07 -0.37 12.28
C VAL A 22 6.77 0.36 12.57
N LEU A 23 6.49 1.39 11.77
CA LEU A 23 5.20 2.05 11.72
C LEU A 23 4.44 1.52 10.49
N PRO A 24 3.41 0.66 10.65
CA PRO A 24 2.60 0.26 9.51
C PRO A 24 1.83 1.45 8.97
N LEU A 25 1.88 1.64 7.65
CA LEU A 25 1.15 2.68 6.94
C LEU A 25 0.09 2.04 6.06
N PHE A 26 -1.17 2.38 6.34
CA PHE A 26 -2.34 2.09 5.52
C PHE A 26 -2.74 3.34 4.74
N ILE A 27 -2.81 3.25 3.42
CA ILE A 27 -3.21 4.36 2.55
C ILE A 27 -4.63 4.08 2.06
N ASN A 28 -5.57 4.91 2.49
CA ASN A 28 -6.91 4.94 1.90
C ASN A 28 -6.86 5.86 0.69
N TYR A 29 -6.97 5.30 -0.51
CA TYR A 29 -6.96 6.01 -1.77
C TYR A 29 -8.34 6.03 -2.44
N GLY A 30 -9.39 5.72 -1.69
CA GLY A 30 -10.77 5.67 -2.18
C GLY A 30 -11.17 4.29 -2.72
N GLN A 31 -10.46 3.23 -2.34
CA GLN A 31 -10.75 1.89 -2.84
C GLN A 31 -12.07 1.33 -2.29
N HIS A 32 -12.86 0.67 -3.14
CA HIS A 32 -14.16 0.12 -2.73
C HIS A 32 -14.03 -0.93 -1.61
N CYS A 33 -12.95 -1.71 -1.63
CA CYS A 33 -12.65 -2.73 -0.61
C CYS A 33 -11.91 -2.19 0.64
N THR A 34 -11.94 -0.89 0.93
CA THR A 34 -11.14 -0.28 2.03
C THR A 34 -11.34 -0.99 3.37
N LYS A 35 -12.60 -1.30 3.73
CA LYS A 35 -12.93 -1.95 5.01
C LYS A 35 -12.31 -3.35 5.10
N THR A 36 -12.49 -4.17 4.08
CA THR A 36 -11.98 -5.54 4.04
C THR A 36 -10.45 -5.58 4.01
N GLU A 37 -9.82 -4.66 3.27
CA GLU A 37 -8.35 -4.51 3.27
C GLU A 37 -7.84 -4.13 4.66
N ARG A 38 -8.50 -3.18 5.33
CA ARG A 38 -8.13 -2.74 6.68
C ARG A 38 -8.27 -3.87 7.70
N GLU A 39 -9.39 -4.59 7.70
CA GLU A 39 -9.63 -5.72 8.59
C GLU A 39 -8.64 -6.87 8.34
N THR A 40 -8.31 -7.13 7.07
CA THR A 40 -7.32 -8.15 6.70
C THR A 40 -5.93 -7.74 7.18
N LEU A 41 -5.57 -6.46 7.06
CA LEU A 41 -4.33 -5.93 7.58
C LEU A 41 -4.21 -6.11 9.10
N GLU A 42 -5.25 -5.80 9.87
CA GLU A 42 -5.26 -5.99 11.33
C GLU A 42 -5.12 -7.45 11.72
N ARG A 43 -5.79 -8.34 10.98
CA ARG A 43 -5.75 -9.78 11.24
C ARG A 43 -4.36 -10.37 10.98
N LEU A 44 -3.68 -9.87 9.95
CA LEU A 44 -2.43 -10.45 9.48
C LEU A 44 -1.19 -9.83 10.13
N LEU A 45 -1.23 -8.55 10.51
CA LEU A 45 -0.09 -7.92 11.17
C LEU A 45 0.21 -8.56 12.53
N PRO A 46 1.50 -8.59 12.93
CA PRO A 46 1.87 -8.87 14.32
C PRO A 46 1.08 -7.99 15.28
N THR A 47 0.53 -8.58 16.34
CA THR A 47 -0.39 -7.93 17.28
C THR A 47 0.15 -6.63 17.88
N GLU A 48 1.47 -6.56 18.08
CA GLU A 48 2.16 -5.38 18.61
C GLU A 48 2.13 -4.16 17.67
N TYR A 49 1.84 -4.36 16.39
CA TYR A 49 1.78 -3.28 15.40
C TYR A 49 0.35 -2.87 15.03
N VAL A 50 -0.67 -3.60 15.49
CA VAL A 50 -2.06 -3.33 15.10
C VAL A 50 -2.54 -1.98 15.61
N GLU A 51 -2.20 -1.62 16.84
CA GLU A 51 -2.57 -0.32 17.43
C GLU A 51 -1.78 0.86 16.85
N SER A 52 -0.61 0.60 16.24
CA SER A 52 0.26 1.64 15.67
C SER A 52 0.00 1.90 14.18
N ILE A 53 -0.98 1.23 13.57
CA ILE A 53 -1.29 1.42 12.14
C ILE A 53 -1.66 2.88 11.87
N ARG A 54 -0.80 3.59 11.15
CA ARG A 54 -1.08 4.94 10.66
C ARG A 54 -1.94 4.84 9.41
N THR A 55 -3.06 5.54 9.39
CA THR A 55 -3.90 5.68 8.20
C THR A 55 -3.74 7.07 7.59
N VAL A 56 -3.51 7.13 6.28
CA VAL A 56 -3.53 8.38 5.50
C VAL A 56 -4.63 8.28 4.44
N ASN A 57 -5.51 9.28 4.39
CA ASN A 57 -6.55 9.37 3.38
C ASN A 57 -6.11 10.30 2.24
N ILE A 58 -6.13 9.77 1.02
CA ILE A 58 -5.83 10.45 -0.24
C ILE A 58 -6.93 10.21 -1.30
N SER A 59 -8.14 9.81 -0.87
CA SER A 59 -9.25 9.43 -1.75
C SER A 59 -9.60 10.48 -2.81
N ASP A 60 -9.42 11.76 -2.48
CA ASP A 60 -9.74 12.88 -3.37
C ASP A 60 -8.91 12.87 -4.66
N ILE A 61 -7.73 12.24 -4.65
CA ILE A 61 -6.87 12.14 -5.84
C ILE A 61 -7.52 11.29 -6.94
N TYR A 62 -8.28 10.26 -6.57
CA TYR A 62 -8.90 9.32 -7.50
C TYR A 62 -10.42 9.43 -7.55
N ILE A 63 -11.01 10.49 -7.00
CA ILE A 63 -12.47 10.66 -6.92
C ILE A 63 -13.19 10.57 -8.29
N ASN A 64 -12.51 10.94 -9.37
CA ASN A 64 -13.02 10.89 -10.74
C ASN A 64 -12.50 9.67 -11.54
N SER A 65 -11.80 8.73 -10.88
CA SER A 65 -11.28 7.54 -11.53
C SER A 65 -12.42 6.57 -11.88
N LYS A 66 -12.35 5.98 -13.07
CA LYS A 66 -13.26 4.91 -13.51
C LYS A 66 -12.74 3.51 -13.20
N SER A 67 -11.55 3.42 -12.59
CA SER A 67 -10.93 2.14 -12.22
C SER A 67 -11.86 1.34 -11.32
N ARG A 68 -11.93 0.02 -11.55
CA ARG A 68 -12.68 -0.90 -10.71
C ARG A 68 -12.07 -1.08 -9.32
N MET A 69 -10.88 -0.53 -9.06
CA MET A 69 -10.36 -0.39 -7.71
C MET A 69 -11.15 0.63 -6.88
N ILE A 70 -11.67 1.69 -7.52
CA ILE A 70 -12.41 2.79 -6.88
C ILE A 70 -13.92 2.57 -6.99
N VAL A 71 -14.39 2.22 -8.19
CA VAL A 71 -15.80 1.96 -8.48
C VAL A 71 -16.05 0.46 -8.42
N GLU A 72 -16.91 0.02 -7.50
CA GLU A 72 -17.26 -1.39 -7.35
C GLU A 72 -17.81 -1.98 -8.66
N PRO A 73 -17.24 -3.07 -9.19
CA PRO A 73 -17.77 -3.74 -10.38
C PRO A 73 -19.03 -4.53 -10.04
N ASN A 74 -19.99 -4.55 -10.96
CA ASN A 74 -21.10 -5.49 -10.89
C ASN A 74 -20.67 -6.83 -11.49
N LEU A 75 -20.24 -7.78 -10.67
CA LEU A 75 -19.69 -9.08 -11.11
C LEU A 75 -20.67 -9.94 -11.93
N TRP A 76 -21.96 -9.59 -11.97
CA TRP A 76 -22.97 -10.30 -12.76
C TRP A 76 -23.16 -9.71 -14.16
N GLU A 77 -22.74 -8.46 -14.37
CA GLU A 77 -22.96 -7.69 -15.60
C GLU A 77 -21.67 -7.21 -16.27
N ASP A 78 -20.61 -6.98 -15.49
CA ASP A 78 -19.33 -6.46 -15.94
C ASP A 78 -18.34 -7.61 -16.26
N ASP A 79 -17.81 -7.64 -17.48
CA ASP A 79 -16.60 -8.41 -17.80
C ASP A 79 -15.37 -7.59 -17.39
N VAL A 80 -14.81 -7.89 -16.22
CA VAL A 80 -13.70 -7.12 -15.63
C VAL A 80 -12.37 -7.64 -16.16
N SER A 81 -11.66 -6.80 -16.90
CA SER A 81 -10.30 -7.10 -17.38
C SER A 81 -9.22 -6.51 -16.45
N ALA A 82 -7.97 -6.89 -16.67
CA ALA A 82 -6.83 -6.34 -15.94
C ALA A 82 -6.66 -4.82 -16.18
N ASP A 83 -7.02 -4.31 -17.36
CA ASP A 83 -6.93 -2.89 -17.70
C ASP A 83 -7.95 -2.05 -16.91
N ASP A 84 -9.09 -2.64 -16.55
CA ASP A 84 -10.13 -1.97 -15.74
C ASP A 84 -9.70 -1.75 -14.28
N LEU A 85 -8.70 -2.51 -13.81
CA LEU A 85 -8.10 -2.37 -12.49
C LEU A 85 -6.94 -1.37 -12.47
N TYR A 86 -6.52 -0.85 -13.63
CA TYR A 86 -5.42 0.09 -13.68
C TYR A 86 -5.75 1.39 -12.95
N LEU A 87 -4.81 1.84 -12.12
CA LEU A 87 -4.88 3.12 -11.43
C LEU A 87 -3.59 3.91 -11.74
N PRO A 88 -3.67 5.04 -12.46
CA PRO A 88 -2.50 5.77 -12.92
C PRO A 88 -1.57 6.17 -11.77
N TYR A 89 -0.28 5.84 -11.90
CA TYR A 89 0.79 6.23 -10.95
C TYR A 89 0.56 5.81 -9.49
N ARG A 90 -0.26 4.78 -9.23
CA ARG A 90 -0.60 4.31 -7.88
C ARG A 90 0.62 4.07 -6.99
N ASN A 91 1.59 3.29 -7.47
CA ASN A 91 2.75 2.91 -6.66
C ASN A 91 3.66 4.12 -6.36
N LEU A 92 3.88 5.00 -7.35
CA LEU A 92 4.64 6.23 -7.18
C LEU A 92 3.99 7.16 -6.15
N LEU A 93 2.66 7.32 -6.22
CA LEU A 93 1.92 8.12 -5.26
C LEU A 93 2.03 7.55 -3.85
N PHE A 94 1.87 6.23 -3.70
CA PHE A 94 1.99 5.56 -2.41
C PHE A 94 3.40 5.72 -1.80
N LEU A 95 4.44 5.55 -2.60
CA LEU A 95 5.82 5.80 -2.18
C LEU A 95 6.04 7.25 -1.75
N SER A 96 5.47 8.20 -2.47
CA SER A 96 5.57 9.64 -2.15
C SER A 96 4.88 9.95 -0.82
N VAL A 97 3.68 9.41 -0.59
CA VAL A 97 2.96 9.55 0.69
C VAL A 97 3.75 8.90 1.82
N ALA A 98 4.27 7.69 1.63
CA ALA A 98 5.05 6.99 2.63
C ALA A 98 6.34 7.74 3.00
N ALA A 99 7.04 8.31 2.01
CA ALA A 99 8.22 9.13 2.23
C ALA A 99 7.87 10.41 3.01
N ALA A 100 6.78 11.09 2.66
CA ALA A 100 6.32 12.28 3.38
C ALA A 100 5.95 11.97 4.84
N VAL A 101 5.23 10.88 5.09
CA VAL A 101 4.91 10.41 6.44
C VAL A 101 6.18 10.07 7.20
N ALA A 102 7.08 9.27 6.62
CA ALA A 102 8.33 8.88 7.25
C ALA A 102 9.16 10.11 7.65
N GLN A 103 9.33 11.07 6.74
CA GLN A 103 10.04 12.31 7.04
C GLN A 103 9.40 13.11 8.17
N SER A 104 8.05 13.20 8.20
CA SER A 104 7.33 13.93 9.26
C SER A 104 7.42 13.27 10.63
N GLU A 105 7.65 11.95 10.68
CA GLU A 105 7.76 11.14 11.89
C GLU A 105 9.23 10.85 12.28
N GLY A 106 10.21 11.45 11.57
CA GLY A 106 11.64 11.22 11.81
C GLY A 106 12.14 9.81 11.46
N ILE A 107 11.42 9.11 10.58
CA ILE A 107 11.74 7.76 10.11
C ILE A 107 12.64 7.86 8.86
N THR A 108 13.72 7.08 8.83
CA THR A 108 14.74 7.12 7.77
C THR A 108 14.60 6.04 6.70
N GLU A 109 13.76 5.02 6.96
CA GLU A 109 13.63 3.86 6.09
C GLU A 109 12.16 3.65 5.69
N VAL A 110 11.89 3.54 4.39
CA VAL A 110 10.58 3.18 3.85
C VAL A 110 10.66 1.80 3.21
N TYR A 111 9.86 0.87 3.71
CA TYR A 111 9.77 -0.49 3.18
C TYR A 111 8.45 -0.68 2.41
N SER A 112 8.53 -1.23 1.20
CA SER A 112 7.36 -1.62 0.39
C SER A 112 7.58 -2.97 -0.27
N ALA A 113 6.55 -3.81 -0.29
CA ALA A 113 6.56 -5.11 -0.94
C ALA A 113 5.68 -5.09 -2.20
N PHE A 114 6.02 -4.22 -3.17
CA PHE A 114 5.40 -4.28 -4.50
C PHE A 114 5.96 -5.51 -5.22
N ILE A 115 5.12 -6.50 -5.53
CA ILE A 115 5.51 -7.63 -6.38
C ILE A 115 5.16 -7.29 -7.83
N ASN A 116 6.14 -7.48 -8.71
CA ASN A 116 5.93 -7.52 -10.15
C ASN A 116 5.11 -8.77 -10.50
N SER A 117 3.80 -8.63 -10.68
CA SER A 117 3.03 -9.64 -11.39
C SER A 117 3.30 -9.44 -12.87
N ASN A 118 3.83 -10.49 -13.51
CA ASN A 118 4.32 -10.53 -14.89
C ASN A 118 3.24 -10.29 -15.98
N HIS A 119 2.16 -9.59 -15.64
CA HIS A 119 0.99 -9.28 -16.47
C HIS A 119 0.54 -7.82 -16.35
N ALA A 120 1.06 -7.05 -15.40
CA ALA A 120 0.76 -5.63 -15.28
C ALA A 120 1.80 -4.82 -16.06
N LYS A 121 1.36 -4.03 -17.06
CA LYS A 121 2.15 -2.96 -17.67
C LYS A 121 2.35 -1.80 -16.67
N GLU A 122 2.80 -2.09 -15.46
CA GLU A 122 3.23 -1.07 -14.51
C GLU A 122 4.70 -0.76 -14.80
N ILE A 123 4.96 0.43 -15.35
CA ILE A 123 6.30 0.93 -15.67
C ILE A 123 7.16 1.12 -14.40
N ASP A 124 6.53 1.13 -13.22
CA ASP A 124 7.14 1.44 -11.93
C ASP A 124 7.02 0.26 -10.94
N CYS A 125 7.71 -0.86 -11.21
CA CYS A 125 7.73 -2.01 -10.30
C CYS A 125 9.11 -2.71 -10.28
N GLY A 126 10.05 -2.12 -9.56
CA GLY A 126 11.19 -2.84 -8.99
C GLY A 126 10.96 -3.06 -7.50
N VAL A 127 11.25 -4.25 -6.96
CA VAL A 127 11.38 -4.45 -5.51
C VAL A 127 12.49 -3.51 -5.03
N SER A 128 12.08 -2.36 -4.52
CA SER A 128 13.00 -1.29 -4.14
C SER A 128 12.91 -1.14 -2.64
N ILE A 129 13.92 -1.64 -1.92
CA ILE A 129 14.20 -1.15 -0.58
C ILE A 129 14.69 0.28 -0.78
N VAL A 130 13.82 1.26 -0.55
CA VAL A 130 14.22 2.67 -0.66
C VAL A 130 14.63 3.13 0.73
N SER A 131 15.93 3.03 1.01
CA SER A 131 16.54 3.68 2.16
C SER A 131 16.94 5.10 1.77
N TRP A 132 16.23 6.11 2.30
CA TRP A 132 16.65 7.50 2.20
C TRP A 132 17.45 7.85 3.45
N THR A 133 18.77 7.69 3.40
CA THR A 133 19.63 8.33 4.40
C THR A 133 19.81 9.79 4.00
N LEU A 134 18.91 10.67 4.47
CA LEU A 134 19.09 12.10 4.29
C LEU A 134 20.13 12.60 5.31
N LEU A 135 21.29 13.01 4.80
CA LEU A 135 22.31 13.74 5.56
C LEU A 135 21.69 15.06 6.05
N SER A 136 21.48 15.18 7.36
CA SER A 136 21.25 16.45 8.04
C SER A 136 22.54 17.26 8.12
#